data_AF-A0A2M9K3Z9-F1
#
_entry.id   AF-A0A2M9K3Z9-F1
#
_cell.length_a   1.000
_cell.length_b   1.000
_cell.length_c   1.000
_cell.angle_alpha   90.00
_cell.angle_beta   90.00
_cell.angle_gamma   90.00
#
_symmetry.space_group_name_H-M   'P 1'
#
loop_
_entity.id
_entity.type
_entity.pdbx_description
1 polymer ?
#
loop_
_entity_poly.entity_id
_entity_poly.type
_entity_poly.pdbx_seq_one_letter_code
_entity_poly.pdbx_strand_id
1 'polypeptide(L)'
;MTSQLPPRETDHYTRLADAAVVTTRALLAARENITDTIDARAMMCLHGPAGVGKTLAANVCLRDLERTRGEEVCRIAFRARPTARAVRHELFTALGLPGEPPRHPSEFDRLLLDSLATQPRTLVVDEAQWLNRETCG
;
A
#
# COMPACT_ATOMS: atom_id res chain seq x y z
N MET A 1 -6.28 -11.30 11.14
CA MET A 1 -6.58 -10.11 10.31
C MET A 1 -6.59 -10.55 8.86
N THR A 2 -7.58 -10.10 8.08
CA THR A 2 -7.67 -10.37 6.64
C THR A 2 -6.71 -9.45 5.89
N SER A 3 -5.82 -10.02 5.08
CA SER A 3 -4.88 -9.26 4.23
C SER A 3 -5.64 -8.29 3.34
N GLN A 4 -5.13 -7.06 3.20
CA GLN A 4 -5.66 -6.06 2.25
C GLN A 4 -4.92 -6.10 0.91
N LEU A 5 -4.01 -7.06 0.73
CA LEU A 5 -3.41 -7.31 -0.56
C LEU A 5 -4.40 -8.03 -1.48
N PRO A 6 -4.28 -7.80 -2.81
CA PRO A 6 -5.04 -8.59 -3.77
C PRO A 6 -4.79 -10.10 -3.58
N PRO A 7 -5.76 -10.97 -3.95
CA PRO A 7 -5.54 -12.41 -3.95
C PRO A 7 -4.31 -12.77 -4.76
N ARG A 8 -3.54 -13.75 -4.32
CA ARG A 8 -2.27 -14.17 -4.97
C ARG A 8 -2.44 -14.49 -6.46
N GLU A 9 -3.57 -15.07 -6.83
CA GLU A 9 -3.95 -15.40 -8.21
C GLU A 9 -4.00 -14.16 -9.14
N THR A 10 -4.18 -12.97 -8.55
CA THR A 10 -4.30 -11.71 -9.28
C THR A 10 -2.99 -10.93 -9.37
N ASP A 11 -1.91 -11.39 -8.73
CA ASP A 11 -0.62 -10.69 -8.76
C ASP A 11 0.01 -10.68 -10.15
N HIS A 12 -0.10 -11.80 -10.86
CA HIS A 12 0.40 -11.91 -12.21
C HIS A 12 -0.66 -11.45 -13.21
N TYR A 13 -0.29 -10.52 -14.10
CA TYR A 13 -1.25 -9.87 -15.01
C TYR A 13 -1.95 -10.85 -15.97
N THR A 14 -1.30 -11.96 -16.36
CA THR A 14 -1.91 -12.97 -17.23
C THR A 14 -2.82 -13.95 -16.49
N ARG A 15 -2.73 -14.03 -15.16
CA ARG A 15 -3.51 -14.96 -14.31
C ARG A 15 -3.50 -16.41 -14.81
N LEU A 16 -2.37 -16.85 -15.37
CA LEU A 16 -2.21 -18.23 -15.82
C LEU A 16 -2.27 -19.17 -14.62
N ALA A 17 -3.08 -20.23 -14.74
CA ALA A 17 -3.07 -21.31 -13.77
C ALA A 17 -1.66 -21.90 -13.66
N ASP A 18 -1.24 -22.21 -12.43
CA ASP A 18 0.05 -22.84 -12.10
C ASP A 18 1.31 -22.03 -12.47
N ALA A 19 1.17 -20.76 -12.86
CA ALA A 19 2.32 -19.89 -13.07
C ALA A 19 3.08 -19.64 -11.76
N ALA A 20 4.38 -19.93 -11.78
CA ALA A 20 5.26 -19.68 -10.64
C ALA A 20 6.03 -18.37 -10.80
N VAL A 21 6.15 -17.61 -9.71
CA VAL A 21 7.04 -16.45 -9.66
C VAL A 21 8.48 -16.94 -9.60
N VAL A 22 9.28 -16.55 -10.59
CA VAL A 22 10.71 -16.86 -10.63
C VAL A 22 11.49 -15.73 -9.97
N THR A 23 12.41 -16.10 -9.08
CA THR A 23 13.28 -15.14 -8.41
C THR A 23 14.26 -14.53 -9.40
N THR A 24 14.16 -13.23 -9.63
CA THR A 24 15.09 -12.44 -10.43
C THR A 24 15.91 -11.51 -9.55
N ARG A 25 17.04 -11.00 -10.05
CA ARG A 25 17.84 -9.98 -9.32
C ARG A 25 17.01 -8.73 -9.01
N ALA A 26 16.12 -8.32 -9.91
CA ALA A 26 15.23 -7.18 -9.71
C ALA A 26 14.21 -7.45 -8.58
N LEU A 27 13.67 -8.67 -8.50
CA LEU A 27 12.76 -9.05 -7.41
C LEU A 27 13.48 -9.10 -6.06
N LEU A 28 14.71 -9.61 -6.02
CA LEU A 28 15.53 -9.62 -4.80
C LEU A 28 15.84 -8.21 -4.33
N ALA A 29 16.27 -7.32 -5.23
CA ALA A 29 16.54 -5.92 -4.91
C ALA A 29 15.28 -5.18 -4.42
N ALA A 30 14.11 -5.44 -5.03
CA ALA A 30 12.85 -4.88 -4.55
C ALA A 30 12.53 -5.37 -3.14
N ARG A 31 12.76 -6.65 -2.85
CA ARG A 31 12.53 -7.24 -1.52
C ARG A 31 13.41 -6.61 -0.45
N GLU A 32 14.70 -6.47 -0.72
CA GLU A 32 15.67 -5.82 0.16
C GLU A 32 15.25 -4.37 0.43
N ASN A 33 15.03 -3.58 -0.62
CA ASN A 33 14.63 -2.17 -0.48
C ASN A 33 13.32 -1.99 0.28
N ILE A 34 12.30 -2.83 0.03
CA ILE A 34 11.02 -2.78 0.76
C ILE A 34 11.24 -3.11 2.24
N THR A 35 12.03 -4.16 2.52
CA THR A 35 12.31 -4.57 3.90
C THR A 35 13.04 -3.47 4.65
N ASP A 36 14.11 -2.92 4.07
CA ASP A 36 14.90 -1.84 4.68
C ASP A 36 14.05 -0.56 4.88
N THR A 37 13.15 -0.27 3.95
CA THR A 37 12.23 0.89 4.06
C THR A 37 11.27 0.72 5.24
N ILE A 38 10.70 -0.48 5.41
CA ILE A 38 9.78 -0.78 6.52
C ILE A 38 10.54 -0.74 7.85
N ASP A 39 11.71 -1.38 7.91
CA ASP A 39 12.54 -1.42 9.11
C ASP A 39 13.00 0.01 9.53
N ALA A 40 13.25 0.89 8.55
CA ALA A 40 13.57 2.30 8.77
C ALA A 40 12.35 3.21 9.01
N ARG A 41 11.12 2.70 8.90
CA ARG A 41 9.86 3.48 8.90
C ARG A 41 9.89 4.66 7.93
N ALA A 42 10.48 4.43 6.75
CA ALA A 42 10.68 5.43 5.72
C ALA A 42 9.60 5.34 4.62
N MET A 43 9.67 6.28 3.67
CA MET A 43 8.88 6.23 2.45
C MET A 43 9.77 5.82 1.27
N MET A 44 9.24 4.94 0.42
CA MET A 44 9.87 4.57 -0.86
C MET A 44 8.89 4.75 -2.01
N CYS A 45 9.43 4.93 -3.22
CA CYS A 45 8.65 4.96 -4.45
C CYS A 45 9.15 3.89 -5.42
N LEU A 46 8.29 2.94 -5.78
CA LEU A 46 8.56 1.93 -6.80
C LEU A 46 8.07 2.43 -8.16
N HIS A 47 8.99 2.89 -9.01
CA HIS A 47 8.67 3.45 -10.32
C HIS A 47 9.30 2.65 -11.47
N GLY A 48 8.79 2.86 -12.68
CA GLY A 48 9.29 2.22 -13.91
C GLY A 48 8.17 2.01 -14.94
N PRO A 49 8.49 1.56 -16.16
CA PRO A 49 7.51 1.39 -17.23
C PRO A 49 6.35 0.47 -16.85
N ALA A 50 5.20 0.60 -17.52
CA ALA A 50 4.09 -0.33 -17.36
C ALA A 50 4.49 -1.74 -17.82
N GLY A 51 3.94 -2.79 -17.19
CA GLY A 51 4.18 -4.18 -17.59
C GLY A 51 5.49 -4.82 -17.10
N VAL A 52 6.38 -4.08 -16.44
CA VAL A 52 7.67 -4.63 -15.95
C VAL A 52 7.57 -5.40 -14.62
N GLY A 53 6.36 -5.65 -14.12
CA GLY A 53 6.13 -6.47 -12.92
C GLY A 53 6.32 -5.75 -11.57
N LYS A 54 6.28 -4.41 -11.52
CA LYS A 54 6.40 -3.66 -10.24
C LYS A 54 5.34 -4.06 -9.21
N THR A 55 4.07 -4.11 -9.64
CA THR A 55 2.94 -4.52 -8.80
C THR A 55 3.08 -5.96 -8.32
N LEU A 56 3.53 -6.87 -9.21
CA LEU A 56 3.86 -8.25 -8.85
C LEU A 56 4.95 -8.30 -7.78
N ALA A 57 6.06 -7.57 -7.97
CA ALA A 57 7.16 -7.53 -7.03
C ALA A 57 6.73 -7.01 -5.65
N ALA A 58 5.99 -5.89 -5.62
CA ALA A 58 5.46 -5.33 -4.38
C ALA A 58 4.54 -6.33 -3.66
N ASN A 59 3.57 -6.94 -4.36
CA ASN A 59 2.63 -7.87 -3.75
C ASN A 59 3.31 -9.13 -3.21
N VAL A 60 4.26 -9.70 -3.96
CA VAL A 60 5.02 -10.88 -3.53
C VAL A 60 5.82 -10.57 -2.27
N CYS A 61 6.53 -9.44 -2.24
CA CYS A 61 7.35 -9.06 -1.09
C CYS A 61 6.50 -8.76 0.14
N LEU A 62 5.47 -7.92 0.00
CA LEU A 62 4.59 -7.52 1.09
C LEU A 62 3.83 -8.71 1.68
N ARG A 63 3.32 -9.61 0.83
CA ARG A 63 2.63 -10.82 1.32
C ARG A 63 3.57 -11.74 2.08
N ASP A 64 4.83 -11.84 1.64
CA ASP A 64 5.82 -12.61 2.37
C ASP A 64 6.15 -11.98 3.72
N LEU A 65 6.17 -10.65 3.82
CA LEU A 65 6.33 -9.93 5.09
C LEU A 65 5.11 -10.08 6.02
N GLU A 66 3.88 -9.98 5.50
CA GLU A 66 2.65 -10.29 6.26
C GLU A 66 2.74 -11.70 6.86
N ARG A 67 3.18 -12.68 6.06
CA ARG A 67 3.26 -14.10 6.48
C ARG A 67 4.41 -14.38 7.44
N THR A 68 5.59 -13.81 7.22
CA THR A 68 6.81 -14.15 7.97
C THR A 68 7.04 -13.29 9.19
N ARG A 69 6.62 -12.02 9.14
CA ARG A 69 6.85 -11.04 10.20
C ARG A 69 5.55 -10.56 10.86
N GLY A 70 4.39 -10.92 10.32
CA GLY A 70 3.11 -10.39 10.80
C GLY A 70 2.93 -8.92 10.47
N GLU A 71 3.60 -8.43 9.41
CA GLU A 71 3.51 -7.04 8.98
C GLU A 71 2.05 -6.67 8.65
N GLU A 72 1.57 -5.52 9.14
CA GLU A 72 0.23 -5.03 8.83
C GLU A 72 0.27 -4.15 7.59
N VAL A 73 -0.16 -4.70 6.45
CA VAL A 73 -0.16 -3.97 5.18
C VAL A 73 -1.55 -3.42 4.89
N CYS A 74 -1.63 -2.10 4.70
CA CYS A 74 -2.83 -1.40 4.28
C CYS A 74 -2.64 -0.84 2.88
N ARG A 75 -3.50 -1.25 1.93
CA ARG A 75 -3.40 -0.81 0.53
C ARG A 75 -4.49 0.18 0.17
N ILE A 76 -4.09 1.22 -0.54
CA ILE A 76 -4.97 2.24 -1.10
C ILE A 76 -4.65 2.38 -2.58
N ALA A 77 -5.66 2.51 -3.42
CA ALA A 77 -5.49 2.69 -4.85
C ALA A 77 -6.42 3.80 -5.35
N PHE A 78 -5.87 4.76 -6.09
CA PHE A 78 -6.65 5.85 -6.65
C PHE A 78 -6.93 5.59 -8.13
N ARG A 79 -8.22 5.62 -8.52
CA ARG A 79 -8.65 5.40 -9.91
C ARG A 79 -8.73 6.68 -10.75
N ALA A 80 -8.66 7.83 -10.10
CA ALA A 80 -8.70 9.17 -10.68
C ALA A 80 -8.08 10.17 -9.70
N ARG A 81 -7.97 11.45 -10.10
CA ARG A 81 -7.51 12.56 -9.22
C ARG A 81 -8.44 12.68 -8.00
N PRO A 82 -8.04 12.19 -6.82
CA PRO A 82 -8.91 12.19 -5.67
C PRO A 82 -8.90 13.57 -5.00
N THR A 83 -10.01 13.94 -4.36
CA THR A 83 -10.04 15.12 -3.48
C THR A 83 -9.37 14.79 -2.15
N ALA A 84 -8.90 15.80 -1.41
CA ALA A 84 -8.29 15.58 -0.09
C ALA A 84 -9.25 14.84 0.87
N ARG A 85 -10.55 15.12 0.75
CA ARG A 85 -11.61 14.40 1.47
C ARG A 85 -11.65 12.92 1.06
N ALA A 86 -11.62 12.61 -0.24
CA ALA A 86 -11.62 11.22 -0.70
C ALA A 86 -10.40 10.46 -0.17
N VAL A 87 -9.20 11.06 -0.18
CA VAL A 87 -7.99 10.43 0.38
C VAL A 87 -8.17 10.10 1.87
N ARG A 88 -8.69 11.04 2.68
CA ARG A 88 -8.97 10.78 4.10
C ARG A 88 -9.95 9.63 4.31
N HIS A 89 -11.02 9.57 3.50
CA HIS A 89 -11.99 8.49 3.58
C HIS A 89 -11.41 7.12 3.18
N GLU A 90 -10.61 7.08 2.13
CA GLU A 90 -9.91 5.87 1.71
C GLU A 90 -8.93 5.40 2.80
N LEU A 91 -8.18 6.32 3.41
CA LEU A 91 -7.32 6.01 4.56
C LEU A 91 -8.10 5.51 5.77
N PHE A 92 -9.22 6.16 6.13
CA PHE A 92 -10.08 5.71 7.22
C PHE A 92 -10.57 4.28 7.02
N THR A 93 -11.00 3.98 5.79
CA THR A 93 -11.52 2.67 5.41
C THR A 93 -10.41 1.62 5.38
N ALA A 94 -9.27 1.93 4.74
CA ALA A 94 -8.12 1.04 4.67
C ALA A 94 -7.50 0.77 6.06
N LEU A 95 -7.51 1.75 6.96
CA LEU A 95 -7.09 1.54 8.33
C LEU A 95 -8.13 0.81 9.19
N GLY A 96 -9.34 0.56 8.67
CA GLY A 96 -10.40 -0.11 9.41
C GLY A 96 -10.76 0.61 10.71
N LEU A 97 -10.72 1.95 10.69
CA LEU A 97 -10.99 2.74 11.88
C LEU A 97 -12.47 2.60 12.29
N PRO A 98 -12.75 2.44 13.60
CA PRO A 98 -14.12 2.31 14.07
C PRO A 98 -14.86 3.65 14.02
N GLY A 99 -16.19 3.57 13.91
CA GLY A 99 -17.07 4.73 13.99
C GLY A 99 -17.29 5.44 12.66
N GLU A 100 -17.73 6.70 12.73
CA GLU A 100 -17.99 7.54 11.56
C GLU A 100 -16.79 8.47 11.25
N PRO A 101 -16.48 8.70 9.97
CA PRO A 101 -15.46 9.66 9.56
C PRO A 101 -15.78 11.08 10.08
N PRO A 102 -14.81 11.80 10.67
CA PRO A 102 -15.02 13.17 11.13
C PRO A 102 -15.48 14.12 10.02
N ARG A 103 -16.28 15.12 10.40
CA ARG A 103 -16.80 16.15 9.46
C ARG A 103 -15.76 17.22 9.18
N HIS A 104 -14.93 17.56 10.17
CA HIS A 104 -13.94 18.62 10.06
C HIS A 104 -12.57 18.07 9.61
N PRO A 105 -11.92 18.69 8.61
CA PRO A 105 -10.64 18.19 8.08
C PRO A 105 -9.54 18.03 9.14
N SER A 106 -9.41 18.99 10.06
CA SER A 106 -8.39 18.97 11.10
C SER A 106 -8.57 17.82 12.10
N GLU A 107 -9.81 17.52 12.50
CA GLU A 107 -10.13 16.39 13.36
C GLU A 107 -9.86 15.07 12.63
N PHE A 108 -10.15 15.02 11.33
CA PHE A 108 -9.89 13.84 10.52
C PHE A 108 -8.38 13.58 10.39
N ASP A 109 -7.59 14.60 10.05
CA ASP A 109 -6.12 14.46 9.95
C ASP A 109 -5.52 14.02 11.28
N ARG A 110 -5.99 14.59 12.39
CA ARG A 110 -5.57 14.19 13.73
C ARG A 110 -5.91 12.73 14.03
N LEU A 111 -7.13 12.28 13.72
CA LEU A 111 -7.54 10.90 13.91
C LEU A 111 -6.64 9.92 13.12
N LEU A 112 -6.35 10.25 11.87
CA LEU A 112 -5.49 9.41 11.02
C LEU A 112 -4.06 9.35 11.56
N LEU A 113 -3.49 10.50 11.94
CA LEU A 113 -2.15 10.59 12.52
C LEU A 113 -2.05 9.86 13.87
N ASP A 114 -3.01 10.06 14.77
CA ASP A 114 -3.04 9.41 16.08
C ASP A 114 -3.17 7.88 15.93
N SER A 115 -3.98 7.42 14.97
CA SER A 115 -4.10 5.99 14.67
C SER A 115 -2.79 5.40 14.14
N LEU A 116 -2.12 6.08 13.20
CA LEU A 116 -0.86 5.62 12.62
C LEU A 116 0.29 5.66 13.63
N ALA A 117 0.26 6.60 14.57
CA ALA A 117 1.23 6.69 15.66
C ALA A 117 1.03 5.57 16.69
N THR A 118 -0.22 5.22 16.99
CA THR A 118 -0.57 4.17 17.97
C THR A 118 -0.28 2.78 17.44
N GLN A 119 -0.61 2.52 16.18
CA GLN A 119 -0.37 1.24 15.51
C GLN A 119 0.28 1.53 14.15
N PRO A 120 1.62 1.52 14.07
CA PRO A 120 2.33 1.68 12.81
C PRO A 120 1.94 0.58 11.82
N ARG A 121 1.66 0.97 10.57
CA ARG A 121 1.29 0.05 9.48
C ARG A 121 2.04 0.40 8.22
N THR A 122 2.29 -0.59 7.39
CA THR A 122 2.86 -0.41 6.06
C THR A 122 1.76 0.04 5.09
N LEU A 123 1.76 1.33 4.74
CA LEU A 123 0.84 1.90 3.76
C LEU A 123 1.38 1.76 2.34
N VAL A 124 0.57 1.17 1.47
CA VAL A 124 0.89 0.98 0.06
C VAL A 124 -0.09 1.82 -0.76
N VAL A 125 0.43 2.85 -1.41
CA VAL A 125 -0.33 3.69 -2.33
C VAL A 125 -0.06 3.25 -3.76
N ASP A 126 -1.04 2.60 -4.36
CA ASP A 126 -0.99 2.20 -5.76
C ASP A 126 -1.52 3.31 -6.67
N GLU A 127 -0.99 3.37 -7.89
CA GLU A 127 -1.30 4.42 -8.87
C GLU A 127 -1.13 5.85 -8.28
N ALA A 128 -0.10 6.04 -7.46
CA ALA A 128 0.17 7.28 -6.71
C ALA A 128 0.32 8.53 -7.60
N GLN A 129 0.54 8.38 -8.91
CA GLN A 129 0.58 9.51 -9.84
C GLN A 129 -0.75 10.28 -9.94
N TRP A 130 -1.85 9.71 -9.43
CA TRP A 130 -3.12 10.42 -9.33
C TRP A 130 -3.23 11.35 -8.12
N LEU A 131 -2.33 11.23 -7.13
CA LEU A 131 -2.24 12.18 -6.03
C LEU A 131 -1.61 13.49 -6.54
N ASN A 132 -2.41 14.56 -6.54
CA ASN A 132 -1.93 15.89 -6.92
C ASN A 132 -1.57 16.72 -5.69
N ARG A 133 -0.75 17.76 -5.88
CA ARG A 133 -0.39 18.72 -4.81
C ARG A 133 -1.61 19.33 -4.10
N GLU A 134 -2.70 19.57 -4.83
CA GLU A 134 -3.95 20.13 -4.28
C GLU A 134 -4.70 19.16 -3.34
N THR A 135 -4.41 17.87 -3.44
CA THR A 135 -5.04 16.82 -2.64
C THR A 135 -4.36 16.64 -1.28
N CYS A 136 -3.09 17.04 -1.15
CA CYS A 136 -2.28 16.94 0.07
C CYS A 136 -2.18 18.27 0.86
N GLY A 137 -2.97 19.27 0.47
CA GLY A 137 -3.04 20.60 1.12
C GLY A 137 -4.04 20.67 2.26
#